data_AF-A0A2V8BCY9-F1
#
_entry.id   AF-A0A2V8BCY9-F1
#
_cell.length_a   1.000
_cell.length_b   1.000
_cell.length_c   1.000
_cell.angle_alpha   90.00
_cell.angle_beta   90.00
_cell.angle_gamma   90.00
#
_symmetry.space_group_name_H-M   'P 1'
#
loop_
_entity.id
_entity.type
_entity.pdbx_description
1 polymer ?
#
loop_
_entity_poly.entity_id
_entity_poly.type
_entity_poly.pdbx_seq_one_letter_code
_entity_poly.pdbx_strand_id
1 'polypeptide(L)'
;NDNGGTALAGAFTMSVTGSSPGPVSFAGLESPGQTVSINAGAYSVAETGPSGYAGSSSADCAGAIAVGETRTCTVTNNDIQPRLTLIKTVVNNFGGTLQVPDFPLFVNATSVASGVANGFNAGTYTASETRKFGYAASFWGGACDGLGSVTLSVGDNKTCTITNSDLPGTIIVKQIIKAVVDLTSFSFAATGSGYVDFSLSSAQTNTQTQLKAGSYSVQELVPPGWVLTGIGGSGDPNTPYNCTVTGSGGSTGVGELTTQTATISLKNGDTVTCVFDNTGPGVTRTQGFWAAHAPLANTAWFGGTAFGHTFGGVAAVPGIGDKTLCTTRVIDTLGKLMGGFWSDAQKTSTGGKRSSLDKARMQLLQQLLAAELNASAFGSVPISGSFVAWESAYCGTNLTTLKNALHEAESFNKNGDKGAFTPGTSADSKNATAVANKAFWDSLP
;
A
#
# COMPACT_ATOMS: atom_id res chain seq x y z
N ASN A 1 44.31 -16.71 30.01
CA ASN A 1 42.86 -16.93 30.11
C ASN A 1 42.16 -15.63 30.49
N ASP A 2 42.28 -14.62 29.62
CA ASP A 2 41.61 -13.33 29.74
C ASP A 2 40.54 -13.11 28.64
N ASN A 3 40.42 -14.05 27.70
CA ASN A 3 39.50 -13.98 26.55
C ASN A 3 38.52 -15.17 26.50
N GLY A 4 38.21 -15.78 27.65
CA GLY A 4 37.26 -16.88 27.79
C GLY A 4 37.84 -18.27 27.53
N GLY A 5 39.14 -18.39 27.30
CA GLY A 5 39.84 -19.67 27.29
C GLY A 5 39.79 -20.39 28.64
N THR A 6 39.70 -21.72 28.61
CA THR A 6 39.60 -22.57 29.81
C THR A 6 40.75 -23.58 29.92
N ALA A 7 41.71 -23.57 29.00
CA ALA A 7 42.84 -24.49 29.04
C ALA A 7 43.70 -24.17 30.27
N LEU A 8 43.98 -25.20 31.07
CA LEU A 8 44.90 -25.14 32.21
C LEU A 8 46.28 -25.63 31.76
N ALA A 9 47.33 -25.42 32.55
CA ALA A 9 48.70 -25.87 32.21
C ALA A 9 48.76 -27.33 31.74
N GLY A 10 47.95 -28.23 32.32
CA GLY A 10 47.91 -29.65 31.94
C GLY A 10 47.40 -29.92 30.51
N ALA A 11 46.80 -28.94 29.84
CA ALA A 11 46.40 -29.05 28.43
C ALA A 11 47.58 -28.84 27.46
N PHE A 12 48.71 -28.35 27.96
CA PHE A 12 49.93 -28.11 27.20
C PHE A 12 50.94 -29.21 27.50
N THR A 13 51.63 -29.71 26.49
CA THR A 13 52.60 -30.80 26.60
C THR A 13 54.01 -30.23 26.43
N MET A 14 54.81 -30.38 27.48
CA MET A 14 56.21 -30.01 27.49
C MET A 14 57.05 -31.14 26.88
N SER A 15 58.06 -30.78 26.11
CA SER A 15 59.05 -31.70 25.54
C SER A 15 60.45 -31.17 25.81
N VAL A 16 61.29 -31.97 26.47
CA VAL A 16 62.66 -31.60 26.84
C VAL A 16 63.64 -32.38 26.00
N THR A 17 64.50 -31.65 25.30
CA THR A 17 65.63 -32.20 24.54
C THR A 17 66.92 -31.99 25.32
N GLY A 18 67.79 -32.98 25.36
CA GLY A 18 69.13 -32.91 25.94
C GLY A 18 69.68 -34.31 26.27
N SER A 19 70.73 -34.39 27.08
CA SER A 19 71.38 -35.65 27.42
C SER A 19 70.61 -36.43 28.51
N SER A 20 69.85 -37.44 28.10
CA SER A 20 69.06 -38.34 28.98
C SER A 20 68.05 -37.61 29.91
N PRO A 21 67.14 -36.74 29.40
CA PRO A 21 66.15 -36.09 30.24
C PRO A 21 65.13 -37.10 30.80
N GLY A 22 64.79 -36.95 32.07
CA GLY A 22 63.81 -37.76 32.77
C GLY A 22 62.87 -36.89 33.61
N PRO A 23 61.59 -36.73 33.23
CA PRO A 23 60.94 -37.23 32.01
C PRO A 23 61.30 -36.43 30.73
N VAL A 24 61.21 -37.06 29.56
CA VAL A 24 61.43 -36.42 28.25
C VAL A 24 60.23 -35.58 27.79
N SER A 25 59.02 -35.93 28.25
CA SER A 25 57.78 -35.23 27.94
C SER A 25 56.76 -35.43 29.07
N PHE A 26 55.99 -34.38 29.34
CA PHE A 26 55.01 -34.34 30.43
C PHE A 26 53.97 -33.25 30.17
N ALA A 27 52.78 -33.38 30.77
CA ALA A 27 51.80 -32.30 30.78
C ALA A 27 52.30 -31.14 31.65
N GLY A 28 52.04 -29.90 31.22
CA GLY A 28 52.40 -28.70 31.98
C GLY A 28 51.81 -28.71 33.37
N LEU A 29 52.57 -28.19 34.35
CA LEU A 29 52.15 -28.09 35.74
C LEU A 29 52.37 -26.67 36.23
N GLU A 30 51.36 -26.12 36.91
CA GLU A 30 51.48 -24.87 37.64
C GLU A 30 52.53 -25.02 38.78
N SER A 31 52.95 -23.89 39.35
CA SER A 31 53.94 -23.86 40.45
C SER A 31 53.67 -24.94 41.52
N PRO A 32 54.67 -25.78 41.88
CA PRO A 32 56.10 -25.61 41.63
C PRO A 32 56.63 -26.17 40.29
N GLY A 33 55.77 -26.70 39.42
CA GLY A 33 56.17 -27.29 38.13
C GLY A 33 56.67 -28.75 38.23
N GLN A 34 57.25 -29.25 37.14
CA GLN A 34 57.83 -30.61 37.04
C GLN A 34 59.36 -30.54 37.11
N THR A 35 59.97 -31.32 37.99
CA THR A 35 61.43 -31.50 38.00
C THR A 35 61.83 -32.48 36.89
N VAL A 36 62.81 -32.10 36.06
CA VAL A 36 63.39 -32.95 35.01
C VAL A 36 64.87 -33.13 35.30
N SER A 37 65.28 -34.37 35.54
CA SER A 37 66.69 -34.71 35.68
C SER A 37 67.32 -34.86 34.29
N ILE A 38 68.42 -34.17 34.03
CA ILE A 38 69.14 -34.21 32.76
C ILE A 38 70.65 -34.21 33.04
N ASN A 39 71.43 -34.91 32.22
CA ASN A 39 72.89 -34.84 32.33
C ASN A 39 73.40 -33.46 31.87
N ALA A 40 74.55 -33.05 32.39
CA ALA A 40 75.18 -31.80 32.00
C ALA A 40 75.41 -31.74 30.48
N GLY A 41 75.10 -30.59 29.87
CA GLY A 41 75.13 -30.41 28.41
C GLY A 41 74.07 -29.44 27.93
N ALA A 42 73.93 -29.34 26.60
CA ALA A 42 72.91 -28.50 25.97
C ALA A 42 71.51 -29.11 26.18
N TYR A 43 70.53 -28.26 26.46
CA TYR A 43 69.13 -28.61 26.59
C TYR A 43 68.22 -27.55 25.94
N SER A 44 67.00 -27.95 25.60
CA SER A 44 65.94 -27.04 25.16
C SER A 44 64.57 -27.61 25.53
N VAL A 45 63.65 -26.73 25.88
CA VAL A 45 62.25 -27.04 26.20
C VAL A 45 61.36 -26.49 25.10
N ALA A 46 60.52 -27.34 24.54
CA ALA A 46 59.47 -26.98 23.60
C ALA A 46 58.09 -27.30 24.20
N GLU A 47 57.06 -26.64 23.69
CA GLU A 47 55.68 -26.84 24.10
C GLU A 47 54.80 -27.08 22.88
N THR A 48 53.84 -27.98 23.02
CA THR A 48 52.69 -28.11 22.12
C THR A 48 51.40 -28.00 22.92
N GLY A 49 50.31 -27.50 22.32
CA GLY A 49 49.08 -27.24 23.05
C GLY A 49 47.87 -27.02 22.15
N PRO A 50 46.69 -26.75 22.74
CA PRO A 50 45.49 -26.43 21.99
C PRO A 50 45.67 -25.18 21.11
N SER A 51 45.03 -25.17 19.95
CA SER A 51 44.98 -23.99 19.08
C SER A 51 44.30 -22.81 19.79
N GLY A 52 44.66 -21.59 19.38
CA GLY A 52 44.07 -20.37 19.96
C GLY A 52 44.77 -19.88 21.23
N TYR A 53 45.96 -20.42 21.54
CA TYR A 53 46.85 -19.93 22.58
C TYR A 53 48.19 -19.52 22.00
N ALA A 54 48.75 -18.44 22.54
CA ALA A 54 50.10 -17.98 22.26
C ALA A 54 50.99 -18.27 23.48
N GLY A 55 51.97 -19.15 23.28
CA GLY A 55 52.98 -19.49 24.28
C GLY A 55 54.15 -18.50 24.28
N SER A 56 54.72 -18.27 25.46
CA SER A 56 55.94 -17.50 25.66
C SER A 56 56.82 -18.18 26.71
N SER A 57 58.12 -18.30 26.43
CA SER A 57 59.07 -19.05 27.26
C SER A 57 60.09 -18.11 27.91
N SER A 58 60.42 -18.37 29.17
CA SER A 58 61.52 -17.69 29.86
C SER A 58 62.87 -18.03 29.22
N ALA A 59 63.89 -17.19 29.49
CA ALA A 59 65.24 -17.38 28.95
C ALA A 59 65.86 -18.75 29.32
N ASP A 60 65.54 -19.29 30.50
CA ASP A 60 66.08 -20.56 31.01
C ASP A 60 65.45 -21.81 30.36
N CYS A 61 64.59 -21.66 29.35
CA CYS A 61 64.01 -22.77 28.61
C CYS A 61 64.95 -23.38 27.57
N ALA A 62 66.12 -22.80 27.33
CA ALA A 62 67.17 -23.42 26.52
C ALA A 62 68.56 -22.95 26.95
N GLY A 63 69.60 -23.73 26.68
CA GLY A 63 70.98 -23.38 26.99
C GLY A 63 71.81 -24.60 27.36
N ALA A 64 72.88 -24.41 28.13
CA ALA A 64 73.67 -25.50 28.70
C ALA A 64 73.51 -25.54 30.23
N ILE A 65 73.31 -26.74 30.80
CA ILE A 65 73.20 -26.96 32.24
C ILE A 65 74.42 -27.72 32.76
N ALA A 66 74.95 -27.33 33.92
CA ALA A 66 76.10 -27.97 34.55
C ALA A 66 75.69 -29.01 35.61
N VAL A 67 76.64 -29.85 36.04
CA VAL A 67 76.41 -30.82 37.12
C VAL A 67 76.05 -30.09 38.42
N GLY A 68 74.92 -30.47 39.03
CA GLY A 68 74.43 -29.87 40.28
C GLY A 68 73.73 -28.52 40.13
N GLU A 69 73.64 -27.97 38.91
CA GLU A 69 72.88 -26.75 38.61
C GLU A 69 71.38 -27.06 38.55
N THR A 70 70.56 -26.11 38.99
CA THR A 70 69.09 -26.14 38.81
C THR A 70 68.66 -24.88 38.07
N ARG A 71 67.84 -25.04 37.03
CA ARG A 71 67.24 -23.94 36.29
C ARG A 71 65.73 -24.06 36.27
N THR A 72 65.06 -22.91 36.19
CA THR A 72 63.60 -22.84 36.16
C THR A 72 63.15 -22.28 34.81
N CYS A 73 62.73 -23.18 33.92
CA CYS A 73 62.02 -22.79 32.70
C CYS A 73 60.54 -22.54 33.02
N THR A 74 60.07 -21.31 32.80
CA THR A 74 58.64 -20.95 32.88
C THR A 74 58.09 -20.75 31.48
N VAL A 75 56.96 -21.38 31.17
CA VAL A 75 56.20 -21.15 29.92
C VAL A 75 54.84 -20.59 30.29
N THR A 76 54.45 -19.49 29.63
CA THR A 76 53.17 -18.81 29.83
C THR A 76 52.35 -18.88 28.55
N ASN A 77 51.13 -19.41 28.65
CA ASN A 77 50.17 -19.46 27.55
C ASN A 77 49.05 -18.46 27.78
N ASN A 78 48.81 -17.58 26.79
CA ASN A 78 47.64 -16.72 26.79
C ASN A 78 46.71 -17.04 25.63
N ASP A 79 45.41 -17.04 25.90
CA ASP A 79 44.38 -17.21 24.88
C ASP A 79 44.34 -16.00 23.94
N ILE A 80 44.19 -16.30 22.65
CA ILE A 80 44.06 -15.32 21.59
C ILE A 80 42.59 -14.89 21.54
N GLN A 81 42.32 -13.59 21.64
CA GLN A 81 40.96 -13.07 21.59
C GLN A 81 40.29 -13.41 20.26
N PRO A 82 39.11 -14.07 20.25
CA PRO A 82 38.38 -14.28 19.03
C PRO A 82 37.79 -12.99 18.46
N ARG A 83 37.63 -12.98 17.15
CA ARG A 83 37.07 -11.85 16.39
C ARG A 83 35.83 -12.27 15.63
N LEU A 84 34.83 -11.40 15.64
CA LEU A 84 33.60 -11.54 14.86
C LEU A 84 33.41 -10.30 13.97
N THR A 85 33.15 -10.55 12.69
CA THR A 85 32.81 -9.54 11.69
C THR A 85 31.40 -9.77 11.20
N LEU A 86 30.55 -8.75 11.22
CA LEU A 86 29.25 -8.78 10.54
C LEU A 86 29.37 -8.06 9.20
N ILE A 87 28.91 -8.66 8.11
CA ILE A 87 28.89 -8.06 6.78
C ILE A 87 27.44 -7.90 6.33
N LYS A 88 27.07 -6.65 6.08
CA LYS A 88 25.78 -6.25 5.54
C LYS A 88 25.91 -5.95 4.05
N THR A 89 25.01 -6.54 3.26
CA THR A 89 24.78 -6.20 1.86
C THR A 89 23.40 -5.56 1.70
N VAL A 90 23.29 -4.52 0.88
CA VAL A 90 21.99 -3.93 0.51
C VAL A 90 21.83 -4.00 -1.00
N VAL A 91 20.70 -4.54 -1.46
CA VAL A 91 20.34 -4.66 -2.88
C VAL A 91 19.16 -3.75 -3.16
N ASN A 92 19.34 -2.85 -4.13
CA ASN A 92 18.36 -1.83 -4.52
C ASN A 92 17.94 -2.01 -5.99
N ASN A 93 17.33 -3.14 -6.33
CA ASN A 93 16.94 -3.43 -7.71
C ASN A 93 15.54 -2.89 -8.08
N PHE A 94 14.77 -2.46 -7.07
CA PHE A 94 13.45 -1.85 -7.22
C PHE A 94 13.42 -0.36 -6.86
N GLY A 95 14.54 0.36 -7.02
CA GLY A 95 14.59 1.81 -6.84
C GLY A 95 14.68 2.28 -5.39
N GLY A 96 14.88 1.36 -4.44
CA GLY A 96 15.26 1.68 -3.08
C GLY A 96 16.56 2.48 -3.01
N THR A 97 16.71 3.27 -1.95
CA THR A 97 17.85 4.19 -1.79
C THR A 97 18.63 3.98 -0.50
N LEU A 98 18.17 3.10 0.39
CA LEU A 98 18.86 2.83 1.64
C LEU A 98 20.21 2.16 1.38
N GLN A 99 21.15 2.46 2.26
CA GLN A 99 22.52 1.98 2.22
C GLN A 99 22.82 1.16 3.47
N VAL A 100 24.00 0.53 3.51
CA VAL A 100 24.43 -0.29 4.65
C VAL A 100 24.25 0.39 6.02
N PRO A 101 24.60 1.69 6.20
CA PRO A 101 24.43 2.36 7.49
C PRO A 101 22.97 2.51 7.96
N ASP A 102 22.00 2.43 7.06
CA ASP A 102 20.57 2.52 7.41
C ASP A 102 20.06 1.26 8.12
N PHE A 103 20.85 0.19 8.13
CA PHE A 103 20.56 -1.07 8.84
C PHE A 103 21.57 -1.26 9.98
N PRO A 104 21.39 -0.60 11.14
CA PRO A 104 22.23 -0.81 12.31
C PRO A 104 22.38 -2.29 12.68
N LEU A 105 23.62 -2.75 12.83
CA LEU A 105 23.98 -4.13 13.17
C LEU A 105 24.37 -4.24 14.65
N PHE A 106 24.08 -5.40 15.25
CA PHE A 106 24.39 -5.69 16.63
C PHE A 106 24.91 -7.11 16.82
N VAL A 107 25.81 -7.28 17.78
CA VAL A 107 26.18 -8.56 18.39
C VAL A 107 25.64 -8.51 19.82
N ASN A 108 24.60 -9.30 20.12
CA ASN A 108 23.76 -9.11 21.28
C ASN A 108 23.27 -7.65 21.37
N ALA A 109 23.66 -6.91 22.41
CA ALA A 109 23.32 -5.48 22.56
C ALA A 109 24.40 -4.53 22.02
N THR A 110 25.56 -5.03 21.61
CA THR A 110 26.70 -4.21 21.18
C THR A 110 26.53 -3.81 19.72
N SER A 111 26.45 -2.51 19.44
CA SER A 111 26.40 -2.02 18.06
C SER A 111 27.76 -2.17 17.38
N VAL A 112 27.76 -2.67 16.14
CA VAL A 112 28.97 -2.87 15.33
C VAL A 112 28.77 -2.33 13.91
N ALA A 113 29.86 -1.92 13.27
CA ALA A 113 29.85 -1.50 11.87
C ALA A 113 30.07 -2.72 10.93
N SER A 114 29.42 -2.67 9.76
CA SER A 114 29.60 -3.68 8.72
C SER A 114 31.06 -3.77 8.26
N GLY A 115 31.59 -4.98 8.13
CA GLY A 115 32.96 -5.25 7.67
C GLY A 115 34.05 -5.01 8.71
N VAL A 116 33.71 -4.56 9.93
CA VAL A 116 34.70 -4.32 11.00
C VAL A 116 34.80 -5.54 11.90
N ALA A 117 36.03 -6.03 12.10
CA ALA A 117 36.32 -7.14 13.00
C ALA A 117 36.41 -6.66 14.46
N ASN A 118 35.48 -7.12 15.29
CA ASN A 118 35.38 -6.78 16.70
C ASN A 118 35.84 -7.94 17.58
N GLY A 119 36.55 -7.64 18.67
CA GLY A 119 37.01 -8.63 19.63
C GLY A 119 35.92 -8.96 20.65
N PHE A 120 35.76 -10.25 20.94
CA PHE A 120 34.81 -10.76 21.94
C PHE A 120 35.48 -11.88 22.73
N ASN A 121 34.96 -12.21 23.92
CA ASN A 121 35.41 -13.41 24.63
C ASN A 121 34.83 -14.66 23.96
N ALA A 122 35.46 -15.81 24.17
CA ALA A 122 34.89 -17.09 23.78
C ALA A 122 33.50 -17.29 24.40
N GLY A 123 32.54 -17.77 23.62
CA GLY A 123 31.13 -17.86 24.01
C GLY A 123 30.16 -17.81 22.83
N THR A 124 28.87 -17.83 23.12
CA THR A 124 27.80 -17.77 22.11
C THR A 124 27.21 -16.36 22.03
N TYR A 125 26.99 -15.89 20.81
CA TYR A 125 26.48 -14.56 20.50
C TYR A 125 25.36 -14.64 19.45
N THR A 126 24.52 -13.61 19.41
CA THR A 126 23.46 -13.47 18.41
C THR A 126 23.67 -12.19 17.60
N ALA A 127 23.85 -12.33 16.30
CA ALA A 127 23.85 -11.24 15.35
C ALA A 127 22.41 -10.77 15.06
N SER A 128 22.18 -9.46 15.02
CA SER A 128 20.87 -8.89 14.68
C SER A 128 21.01 -7.56 13.94
N GLU A 129 19.91 -7.12 13.33
CA GLU A 129 19.84 -5.84 12.62
C GLU A 129 18.53 -5.10 12.94
N THR A 130 18.53 -3.77 12.79
CA THR A 130 17.29 -2.99 12.77
C THR A 130 16.66 -3.05 11.37
N ARG A 131 15.44 -3.58 11.28
CA ARG A 131 14.69 -3.70 10.03
C ARG A 131 14.18 -2.34 9.54
N LYS A 132 14.02 -2.23 8.21
CA LYS A 132 13.45 -1.06 7.54
C LYS A 132 12.27 -1.48 6.65
N PHE A 133 11.21 -0.68 6.65
CA PHE A 133 10.08 -0.88 5.76
C PHE A 133 10.52 -0.79 4.29
N GLY A 134 9.87 -1.53 3.41
CA GLY A 134 10.23 -1.60 2.00
C GLY A 134 11.47 -2.44 1.70
N TYR A 135 12.02 -3.15 2.69
CA TYR A 135 13.15 -4.07 2.53
C TYR A 135 12.90 -5.40 3.23
N ALA A 136 13.31 -6.50 2.60
CA ALA A 136 13.30 -7.84 3.19
C ALA A 136 14.73 -8.30 3.50
N ALA A 137 14.93 -8.75 4.74
CA ALA A 137 16.18 -9.37 5.17
C ALA A 137 16.24 -10.84 4.74
N SER A 138 17.41 -11.30 4.32
CA SER A 138 17.71 -12.72 4.18
C SER A 138 17.83 -13.37 5.57
N PHE A 139 17.91 -14.70 5.61
CA PHE A 139 18.51 -15.37 6.77
C PHE A 139 19.97 -14.93 6.93
N TRP A 140 20.47 -15.00 8.15
CA TRP A 140 21.90 -14.88 8.41
C TRP A 140 22.66 -16.05 7.77
N GLY A 141 23.92 -15.81 7.44
CA GLY A 141 24.80 -16.82 6.87
C GLY A 141 26.26 -16.62 7.25
N GLY A 142 27.16 -17.30 6.55
CA GLY A 142 28.58 -17.38 6.90
C GLY A 142 28.79 -18.31 8.10
N ALA A 143 29.41 -17.79 9.15
CA ALA A 143 29.63 -18.52 10.40
C ALA A 143 28.43 -18.50 11.36
N CYS A 144 27.43 -17.65 11.11
CA CYS A 144 26.18 -17.64 11.86
C CYS A 144 25.20 -18.66 11.29
N ASP A 145 24.34 -19.20 12.16
CA ASP A 145 23.13 -19.89 11.71
C ASP A 145 22.10 -18.92 11.09
N GLY A 146 20.99 -19.46 10.56
CA GLY A 146 19.96 -18.64 9.91
C GLY A 146 19.28 -17.59 10.80
N LEU A 147 19.33 -17.77 12.12
CA LEU A 147 18.78 -16.85 13.12
C LEU A 147 19.83 -15.89 13.69
N GLY A 148 21.09 -15.99 13.24
CA GLY A 148 22.19 -15.12 13.64
C GLY A 148 23.00 -15.66 14.82
N SER A 149 22.79 -16.88 15.29
CA SER A 149 23.58 -17.45 16.39
C SER A 149 24.96 -17.87 15.90
N VAL A 150 25.99 -17.57 16.69
CA VAL A 150 27.38 -17.97 16.44
C VAL A 150 28.10 -18.25 17.75
N THR A 151 28.90 -19.32 17.78
CA THR A 151 29.78 -19.63 18.91
C THR A 151 31.23 -19.33 18.52
N LEU A 152 31.91 -18.57 19.36
CA LEU A 152 33.33 -18.23 19.25
C LEU A 152 34.16 -19.08 20.21
N SER A 153 35.13 -19.81 19.69
CA SER A 153 36.24 -20.41 20.44
C SER A 153 37.42 -19.46 20.46
N VAL A 154 38.35 -19.62 21.41
CA VAL A 154 39.57 -18.81 21.45
C VAL A 154 40.33 -18.87 20.12
N GLY A 155 40.84 -17.72 19.68
CA GLY A 155 41.55 -17.57 18.40
C GLY A 155 40.69 -17.57 17.15
N ASP A 156 39.37 -17.78 17.24
CA ASP A 156 38.48 -17.76 16.07
C ASP A 156 38.48 -16.40 15.37
N ASN A 157 38.38 -16.42 14.04
CA ASN A 157 38.07 -15.24 13.23
C ASN A 157 36.88 -15.57 12.32
N LYS A 158 35.68 -15.21 12.76
CA LYS A 158 34.42 -15.58 12.11
C LYS A 158 33.75 -14.39 11.45
N THR A 159 33.05 -14.67 10.37
CA THR A 159 32.29 -13.68 9.61
C THR A 159 30.85 -14.15 9.45
N CYS A 160 29.90 -13.32 9.84
CA CYS A 160 28.48 -13.53 9.55
C CYS A 160 28.00 -12.53 8.51
N THR A 161 27.06 -12.95 7.67
CA THR A 161 26.58 -12.13 6.55
C THR A 161 25.07 -12.02 6.56
N ILE A 162 24.54 -10.86 6.19
CA ILE A 162 23.10 -10.63 5.97
C ILE A 162 22.88 -9.69 4.79
N THR A 163 21.86 -9.98 3.98
CA THR A 163 21.47 -9.16 2.82
C THR A 163 20.08 -8.61 3.03
N ASN A 164 19.87 -7.33 2.73
CA ASN A 164 18.50 -6.79 2.60
C ASN A 164 18.28 -6.33 1.18
N SER A 165 17.19 -6.79 0.60
CA SER A 165 16.76 -6.41 -0.74
C SER A 165 15.53 -5.54 -0.63
N ASP A 166 15.47 -4.48 -1.43
CA ASP A 166 14.26 -3.67 -1.53
C ASP A 166 13.10 -4.49 -2.08
N LEU A 167 11.90 -4.18 -1.60
CA LEU A 167 10.67 -4.81 -2.04
C LEU A 167 10.10 -4.03 -3.23
N PRO A 168 9.56 -4.73 -4.24
CA PRO A 168 8.86 -4.08 -5.33
C PRO A 168 7.57 -3.41 -4.84
N GLY A 169 7.14 -2.36 -5.54
CA GLY A 169 5.81 -1.79 -5.39
C GLY A 169 4.78 -2.52 -6.27
N THR A 170 3.51 -2.27 -5.97
CA THR A 170 2.36 -2.80 -6.73
C THR A 170 1.37 -1.69 -7.07
N ILE A 171 0.89 -1.67 -8.30
CA ILE A 171 -0.23 -0.82 -8.72
C ILE A 171 -1.41 -1.71 -9.08
N ILE A 172 -2.57 -1.38 -8.53
CA ILE A 172 -3.84 -2.04 -8.79
C ILE A 172 -4.78 -1.03 -9.41
N VAL A 173 -5.38 -1.39 -10.54
CA VAL A 173 -6.46 -0.60 -11.15
C VAL A 173 -7.71 -1.45 -11.17
N LYS A 174 -8.79 -0.94 -10.60
CA LYS A 174 -10.10 -1.57 -10.58
C LYS A 174 -11.07 -0.77 -11.43
N GLN A 175 -11.85 -1.48 -12.24
CA GLN A 175 -12.88 -0.87 -13.08
C GLN A 175 -14.27 -1.15 -12.50
N ILE A 176 -15.09 -0.11 -12.40
CA ILE A 176 -16.50 -0.20 -12.05
C ILE A 176 -17.31 0.40 -13.20
N ILE A 177 -18.20 -0.39 -13.78
CA ILE A 177 -19.08 0.05 -14.87
C ILE A 177 -20.51 0.11 -14.33
N LYS A 178 -21.09 1.31 -14.31
CA LYS A 178 -22.48 1.58 -13.92
C LYS A 178 -23.37 1.45 -15.18
N ALA A 179 -23.58 0.22 -15.66
CA ALA A 179 -24.47 -0.10 -16.79
C ALA A 179 -24.99 -1.55 -16.71
N VAL A 180 -26.15 -1.84 -17.33
CA VAL A 180 -26.84 -3.15 -17.26
C VAL A 180 -26.76 -3.96 -18.58
N VAL A 181 -26.14 -3.43 -19.63
CA VAL A 181 -25.91 -4.19 -20.89
C VAL A 181 -24.42 -4.40 -21.14
N ASP A 182 -24.11 -5.60 -21.63
CA ASP A 182 -22.85 -6.32 -21.55
C ASP A 182 -21.56 -5.61 -22.03
N LEU A 183 -20.49 -5.88 -21.25
CA LEU A 183 -19.11 -6.12 -21.70
C LEU A 183 -18.41 -5.05 -22.54
N THR A 184 -18.52 -3.78 -22.15
CA THR A 184 -17.53 -2.79 -22.59
C THR A 184 -16.22 -2.98 -21.84
N SER A 185 -15.14 -3.22 -22.60
CA SER A 185 -13.78 -3.17 -22.08
C SER A 185 -13.22 -1.77 -22.28
N PHE A 186 -12.69 -1.19 -21.21
CA PHE A 186 -12.02 0.10 -21.22
C PHE A 186 -10.52 -0.11 -21.34
N SER A 187 -9.88 0.62 -22.25
CA SER A 187 -8.43 0.55 -22.42
C SER A 187 -7.75 1.55 -21.50
N PHE A 188 -6.65 1.13 -20.90
CA PHE A 188 -5.84 1.93 -19.99
C PHE A 188 -4.44 2.08 -20.55
N ALA A 189 -4.04 3.33 -20.81
CA ALA A 189 -2.70 3.71 -21.23
C ALA A 189 -1.85 3.96 -19.97
N ALA A 190 -0.89 3.08 -19.72
CA ALA A 190 0.03 3.13 -18.60
C ALA A 190 1.31 3.88 -18.99
N THR A 191 1.83 4.68 -18.07
CA THR A 191 3.12 5.37 -18.22
C THR A 191 3.97 5.11 -16.99
N GLY A 192 5.23 4.77 -17.23
CA GLY A 192 6.23 4.46 -16.19
C GLY A 192 6.97 3.17 -16.51
N SER A 193 8.21 3.04 -16.01
CA SER A 193 9.05 1.89 -16.34
C SER A 193 8.46 0.58 -15.80
N GLY A 194 8.26 -0.39 -16.68
CA GLY A 194 7.69 -1.70 -16.35
C GLY A 194 6.17 -1.72 -16.15
N TYR A 195 5.50 -0.57 -16.23
CA TYR A 195 4.05 -0.47 -16.14
C TYR A 195 3.47 -0.49 -17.56
N VAL A 196 2.61 -1.45 -17.85
CA VAL A 196 2.16 -1.77 -19.22
C VAL A 196 0.68 -1.50 -19.43
N ASP A 197 0.28 -1.21 -20.66
CA ASP A 197 -1.12 -1.00 -21.02
C ASP A 197 -1.96 -2.26 -20.78
N PHE A 198 -3.24 -2.07 -20.49
CA PHE A 198 -4.18 -3.16 -20.26
C PHE A 198 -5.60 -2.73 -20.59
N SER A 199 -6.56 -3.66 -20.48
CA SER A 199 -7.98 -3.33 -20.57
C SER A 199 -8.77 -4.05 -19.49
N LEU A 200 -9.85 -3.43 -19.03
CA LEU A 200 -10.72 -3.95 -17.98
C LEU A 200 -12.19 -3.84 -18.37
N SER A 201 -12.92 -4.92 -18.10
CA SER A 201 -14.39 -4.93 -18.07
C SER A 201 -14.91 -4.70 -16.64
N SER A 202 -16.24 -4.67 -16.47
CA SER A 202 -16.86 -4.35 -15.18
C SER A 202 -16.39 -5.28 -14.06
N ALA A 203 -16.09 -4.69 -12.90
CA ALA A 203 -15.61 -5.34 -11.69
C ALA A 203 -14.29 -6.11 -11.82
N GLN A 204 -13.61 -6.01 -12.98
CA GLN A 204 -12.27 -6.56 -13.13
C GLN A 204 -11.23 -5.67 -12.48
N THR A 205 -10.08 -6.27 -12.23
CA THR A 205 -8.93 -5.61 -11.63
C THR A 205 -7.68 -6.02 -12.38
N ASN A 206 -6.83 -5.05 -12.70
CA ASN A 206 -5.48 -5.28 -13.18
C ASN A 206 -4.51 -5.07 -12.01
N THR A 207 -3.60 -6.02 -11.79
CA THR A 207 -2.56 -5.92 -10.76
C THR A 207 -1.20 -6.02 -11.43
N GLN A 208 -0.41 -4.97 -11.35
CA GLN A 208 0.97 -4.96 -11.85
C GLN A 208 1.92 -4.89 -10.67
N THR A 209 2.77 -5.90 -10.59
CA THR A 209 3.75 -6.11 -9.51
C THR A 209 5.16 -5.91 -10.07
N GLN A 210 6.18 -6.05 -9.21
CA GLN A 210 7.59 -5.90 -9.60
C GLN A 210 7.93 -4.50 -10.13
N LEU A 211 7.12 -3.50 -9.77
CA LEU A 211 7.35 -2.11 -10.15
C LEU A 211 8.39 -1.49 -9.23
N LYS A 212 9.28 -0.68 -9.81
CA LYS A 212 10.27 0.07 -9.04
C LYS A 212 9.59 1.24 -8.34
N ALA A 213 10.18 1.73 -7.25
CA ALA A 213 9.80 3.03 -6.72
C ALA A 213 9.99 4.11 -7.79
N GLY A 214 8.99 4.98 -7.96
CA GLY A 214 8.98 5.91 -9.08
C GLY A 214 7.65 6.62 -9.27
N SER A 215 7.57 7.38 -10.37
CA SER A 215 6.34 8.06 -10.79
C SER A 215 5.68 7.27 -11.92
N TYR A 216 4.37 7.09 -11.80
CA TYR A 216 3.54 6.36 -12.73
C TYR A 216 2.29 7.16 -13.03
N SER A 217 1.69 6.92 -14.20
CA SER A 217 0.33 7.36 -14.47
C SER A 217 -0.43 6.33 -15.26
N VAL A 218 -1.74 6.32 -15.12
CA VAL A 218 -2.64 5.50 -15.94
C VAL A 218 -3.80 6.36 -16.40
N GLN A 219 -3.97 6.46 -17.71
CA GLN A 219 -5.08 7.16 -18.34
C GLN A 219 -6.09 6.15 -18.86
N GLU A 220 -7.35 6.34 -18.51
CA GLU A 220 -8.43 5.59 -19.14
C GLU A 220 -8.82 6.24 -20.47
N LEU A 221 -8.94 5.42 -21.51
CA LEU A 221 -9.40 5.86 -22.84
C LEU A 221 -10.92 5.64 -22.92
N VAL A 222 -11.70 6.62 -22.45
CA VAL A 222 -13.16 6.53 -22.38
C VAL A 222 -13.78 6.48 -23.78
N PRO A 223 -14.51 5.40 -24.15
CA PRO A 223 -15.15 5.29 -25.46
C PRO A 223 -16.29 6.29 -25.66
N PRO A 224 -16.66 6.62 -26.92
CA PRO A 224 -17.82 7.45 -27.21
C PRO A 224 -19.11 6.94 -26.56
N GLY A 225 -19.90 7.84 -25.98
CA GLY A 225 -21.15 7.50 -25.28
C GLY A 225 -20.98 7.11 -23.82
N TRP A 226 -19.74 7.06 -23.32
CA TRP A 226 -19.41 6.84 -21.92
C TRP A 226 -18.82 8.10 -21.28
N VAL A 227 -18.97 8.19 -19.96
CA VAL A 227 -18.44 9.27 -19.12
C VAL A 227 -17.75 8.62 -17.93
N LEU A 228 -16.50 9.01 -17.68
CA LEU A 228 -15.79 8.71 -16.44
C LEU A 228 -16.37 9.60 -15.34
N THR A 229 -16.97 8.99 -14.32
CA THR A 229 -17.67 9.70 -13.25
C THR A 229 -16.95 9.61 -11.91
N GLY A 230 -15.90 8.80 -11.82
CA GLY A 230 -15.06 8.70 -10.64
C GLY A 230 -13.69 8.16 -11.00
N ILE A 231 -12.67 8.69 -10.34
CA ILE A 231 -11.30 8.23 -10.43
C ILE A 231 -10.67 8.41 -9.05
N GLY A 232 -10.00 7.37 -8.54
CA GLY A 232 -9.48 7.37 -7.16
C GLY A 232 -10.02 6.18 -6.37
N GLY A 233 -11.01 6.39 -5.50
CA GLY A 233 -11.65 5.29 -4.75
C GLY A 233 -11.28 5.23 -3.26
N SER A 234 -10.78 6.33 -2.69
CA SER A 234 -10.71 6.51 -1.25
C SER A 234 -12.12 6.51 -0.64
N GLY A 235 -12.28 5.84 0.51
CA GLY A 235 -13.51 5.92 1.31
C GLY A 235 -13.63 7.22 2.12
N ASP A 236 -12.61 8.09 2.11
CA ASP A 236 -12.64 9.38 2.80
C ASP A 236 -13.43 10.42 1.97
N PRO A 237 -14.52 11.00 2.51
CA PRO A 237 -15.34 11.98 1.81
C PRO A 237 -14.61 13.30 1.48
N ASN A 238 -13.49 13.61 2.14
CA ASN A 238 -12.70 14.82 1.87
C ASN A 238 -11.69 14.64 0.73
N THR A 239 -11.30 13.40 0.43
CA THR A 239 -10.34 13.09 -0.64
C THR A 239 -10.82 11.93 -1.52
N PRO A 240 -12.04 11.97 -2.08
CA PRO A 240 -12.62 10.86 -2.84
C PRO A 240 -11.81 10.51 -4.10
N TYR A 241 -11.06 11.50 -4.62
CA TYR A 241 -10.21 11.36 -5.80
C TYR A 241 -8.85 10.72 -5.51
N ASN A 242 -8.49 10.51 -4.24
CA ASN A 242 -7.26 9.82 -3.91
C ASN A 242 -7.42 8.32 -4.14
N CYS A 243 -6.37 7.71 -4.67
CA CYS A 243 -6.23 6.26 -4.66
C CYS A 243 -5.95 5.77 -3.23
N THR A 244 -6.32 4.53 -2.94
CA THR A 244 -6.03 3.92 -1.64
C THR A 244 -4.63 3.35 -1.61
N VAL A 245 -3.92 3.54 -0.49
CA VAL A 245 -2.55 3.07 -0.32
C VAL A 245 -2.52 2.08 0.84
N THR A 246 -1.94 0.91 0.61
CA THR A 246 -1.63 -0.07 1.66
C THR A 246 -0.12 -0.17 1.78
N GLY A 247 0.38 0.09 2.99
CA GLY A 247 1.81 0.17 3.29
C GLY A 247 2.16 1.44 4.06
N SER A 248 3.44 1.65 4.31
CA SER A 248 3.94 2.80 5.10
C SER A 248 5.13 3.49 4.43
N GLY A 249 5.42 3.16 3.18
CA GLY A 249 6.50 3.74 2.39
C GLY A 249 6.23 5.18 1.96
N GLY A 250 4.98 5.64 2.11
CA GLY A 250 4.56 7.00 1.77
C GLY A 250 4.18 7.16 0.30
N SER A 251 3.71 6.10 -0.35
CA SER A 251 3.13 6.21 -1.69
C SER A 251 1.90 7.11 -1.70
N THR A 252 1.62 7.68 -2.86
CA THR A 252 0.42 8.50 -3.11
C THR A 252 -0.18 8.15 -4.46
N GLY A 253 -1.47 8.39 -4.61
CA GLY A 253 -2.15 8.33 -5.90
C GLY A 253 -3.32 9.30 -5.92
N VAL A 254 -3.44 10.06 -7.01
CA VAL A 254 -4.51 11.07 -7.18
C VAL A 254 -5.08 10.93 -8.58
N GLY A 255 -6.40 10.78 -8.65
CA GLY A 255 -7.16 10.78 -9.90
C GLY A 255 -7.58 12.19 -10.32
N GLU A 256 -7.56 12.44 -11.62
CA GLU A 256 -8.07 13.66 -12.24
C GLU A 256 -9.09 13.30 -13.34
N LEU A 257 -10.34 13.73 -13.15
CA LEU A 257 -11.44 13.40 -14.06
C LEU A 257 -11.30 14.09 -15.42
N THR A 258 -10.78 15.32 -15.44
CA THR A 258 -10.68 16.09 -16.69
C THR A 258 -9.68 15.50 -17.67
N THR A 259 -8.56 14.98 -17.17
CA THR A 259 -7.54 14.30 -17.95
C THR A 259 -7.74 12.78 -18.00
N GLN A 260 -8.72 12.26 -17.25
CA GLN A 260 -9.02 10.83 -17.11
C GLN A 260 -7.81 10.02 -16.63
N THR A 261 -6.95 10.64 -15.83
CA THR A 261 -5.63 10.11 -15.47
C THR A 261 -5.45 10.02 -13.97
N ALA A 262 -4.97 8.86 -13.48
CA ALA A 262 -4.47 8.72 -12.13
C ALA A 262 -2.95 8.85 -12.12
N THR A 263 -2.42 9.79 -11.33
CA THR A 263 -0.98 9.99 -11.14
C THR A 263 -0.56 9.36 -9.81
N ILE A 264 0.50 8.55 -9.84
CA ILE A 264 0.91 7.69 -8.73
C ILE A 264 2.39 7.95 -8.42
N SER A 265 2.70 8.21 -7.15
CA SER A 265 4.07 8.14 -6.62
C SER A 265 4.20 6.84 -5.84
N LEU A 266 4.87 5.85 -6.40
CA LEU A 266 5.02 4.52 -5.83
C LEU A 266 6.33 4.41 -5.03
N LYS A 267 6.26 3.81 -3.84
CA LYS A 267 7.38 3.54 -2.95
C LYS A 267 7.55 2.04 -2.72
N ASN A 268 8.75 1.62 -2.33
CA ASN A 268 9.09 0.21 -2.14
C ASN A 268 8.15 -0.48 -1.14
N GLY A 269 7.62 -1.64 -1.52
CA GLY A 269 6.74 -2.46 -0.70
C GLY A 269 5.30 -1.94 -0.52
N ASP A 270 4.99 -0.74 -0.99
CA ASP A 270 3.62 -0.22 -0.97
C ASP A 270 2.78 -0.78 -2.12
N THR A 271 1.47 -0.81 -1.91
CA THR A 271 0.46 -1.07 -2.94
C THR A 271 -0.44 0.14 -3.09
N VAL A 272 -0.58 0.65 -4.31
CA VAL A 272 -1.52 1.75 -4.64
C VAL A 272 -2.67 1.19 -5.48
N THR A 273 -3.90 1.39 -5.01
CA THR A 273 -5.12 0.93 -5.68
C THR A 273 -5.97 2.11 -6.12
N CYS A 274 -6.13 2.27 -7.43
CA CYS A 274 -7.02 3.26 -8.05
C CYS A 274 -8.26 2.57 -8.63
N VAL A 275 -9.41 3.20 -8.45
CA VAL A 275 -10.72 2.77 -8.94
C VAL A 275 -11.19 3.79 -9.98
N PHE A 276 -11.63 3.30 -11.12
CA PHE A 276 -12.22 4.07 -12.20
C PHE A 276 -13.69 3.68 -12.32
N ASP A 277 -14.57 4.67 -12.27
CA ASP A 277 -16.02 4.51 -12.33
C ASP A 277 -16.51 5.06 -13.67
N ASN A 278 -16.88 4.17 -14.59
CA ASN A 278 -17.47 4.56 -15.86
C ASN A 278 -18.97 4.40 -15.86
N THR A 279 -19.58 5.26 -16.65
CA THR A 279 -21.01 5.41 -16.72
C THR A 279 -21.41 5.62 -18.16
N GLY A 280 -22.37 4.83 -18.64
CA GLY A 280 -22.71 4.76 -20.06
C GLY A 280 -24.18 5.03 -20.33
N PRO A 281 -24.63 4.77 -21.58
CA PRO A 281 -26.04 4.75 -21.92
C PRO A 281 -26.68 3.59 -21.16
N GLY A 282 -27.33 3.91 -20.05
CA GLY A 282 -27.82 2.94 -19.09
C GLY A 282 -29.34 2.78 -19.13
N VAL A 283 -29.82 2.06 -18.13
CA VAL A 283 -31.26 1.98 -17.83
C VAL A 283 -31.72 3.38 -17.42
N THR A 284 -32.77 3.86 -18.05
CA THR A 284 -33.49 5.04 -17.59
C THR A 284 -34.85 4.60 -17.10
N ARG A 285 -35.48 5.47 -16.34
CA ARG A 285 -36.85 5.32 -15.88
C ARG A 285 -37.61 6.57 -16.25
N THR A 286 -38.84 6.38 -16.71
CA THR A 286 -39.70 7.51 -17.04
C THR A 286 -39.99 8.37 -15.79
N GLN A 287 -40.41 9.62 -16.01
CA GLN A 287 -40.93 10.45 -14.93
C GLN A 287 -42.06 9.78 -14.12
N GLY A 288 -42.87 8.92 -14.76
CA GLY A 288 -43.95 8.20 -14.10
C GLY A 288 -43.45 7.15 -13.10
N PHE A 289 -42.34 6.49 -13.41
CA PHE A 289 -41.68 5.59 -12.46
C PHE A 289 -41.21 6.36 -11.23
N TRP A 290 -40.41 7.42 -11.43
CA TRP A 290 -39.87 8.19 -10.30
C TRP A 290 -40.96 8.86 -9.46
N ALA A 291 -42.02 9.35 -10.10
CA ALA A 291 -43.19 9.90 -9.43
C ALA A 291 -43.93 8.89 -8.54
N ALA A 292 -43.87 7.59 -8.87
CA ALA A 292 -44.55 6.52 -8.12
C ALA A 292 -43.65 5.82 -7.09
N HIS A 293 -42.33 6.04 -7.12
CA HIS A 293 -41.36 5.34 -6.26
C HIS A 293 -40.64 6.32 -5.33
N ALA A 294 -41.41 7.06 -4.51
CA ALA A 294 -40.89 8.09 -3.62
C ALA A 294 -39.71 7.63 -2.72
N PRO A 295 -39.67 6.41 -2.15
CA PRO A 295 -38.50 5.94 -1.39
C PRO A 295 -37.23 5.83 -2.23
N LEU A 296 -37.32 5.28 -3.45
CA LEU A 296 -36.17 5.18 -4.37
C LEU A 296 -35.73 6.57 -4.84
N ALA A 297 -36.68 7.44 -5.18
CA ALA A 297 -36.40 8.82 -5.56
C ALA A 297 -35.70 9.58 -4.41
N ASN A 298 -36.12 9.36 -3.16
CA ASN A 298 -35.47 9.95 -1.99
C ASN A 298 -34.00 9.51 -1.88
N THR A 299 -33.73 8.21 -1.95
CA THR A 299 -32.37 7.69 -1.84
C THR A 299 -31.48 8.14 -3.01
N ALA A 300 -32.01 8.15 -4.24
CA ALA A 300 -31.28 8.63 -5.41
C ALA A 300 -31.02 10.14 -5.37
N TRP A 301 -31.94 10.95 -4.84
CA TRP A 301 -31.78 12.41 -4.80
C TRP A 301 -30.94 12.91 -3.62
N PHE A 302 -31.15 12.35 -2.43
CA PHE A 302 -30.52 12.84 -1.21
C PHE A 302 -29.30 12.04 -0.76
N GLY A 303 -29.08 10.85 -1.35
CA GLY A 303 -28.09 9.88 -0.90
C GLY A 303 -28.53 9.09 0.35
N GLY A 304 -27.71 8.14 0.78
CA GLY A 304 -27.89 7.35 2.02
C GLY A 304 -28.25 5.87 1.82
N THR A 305 -28.52 5.19 2.95
CA THR A 305 -28.86 3.75 3.05
C THR A 305 -30.36 3.48 3.33
N ALA A 306 -31.21 4.50 3.18
CA ALA A 306 -32.62 4.41 3.55
C ALA A 306 -33.32 3.26 2.80
N PHE A 307 -34.12 2.48 3.53
CA PHE A 307 -34.87 1.33 3.02
C PHE A 307 -33.99 0.19 2.44
N GLY A 308 -32.71 0.09 2.84
CA GLY A 308 -31.83 -1.02 2.48
C GLY A 308 -31.19 -0.91 1.10
N HIS A 309 -31.15 0.30 0.53
CA HIS A 309 -30.55 0.56 -0.79
C HIS A 309 -29.52 1.67 -0.71
N THR A 310 -28.41 1.53 -1.44
CA THR A 310 -27.39 2.56 -1.65
C THR A 310 -27.18 2.72 -3.15
N PHE A 311 -27.42 3.91 -3.70
CA PHE A 311 -27.00 4.27 -5.04
C PHE A 311 -25.61 4.89 -4.97
N GLY A 312 -24.71 4.49 -5.86
CA GLY A 312 -23.32 4.98 -5.85
C GLY A 312 -23.17 6.47 -6.17
N GLY A 313 -24.25 7.14 -6.57
CA GLY A 313 -24.26 8.53 -7.00
C GLY A 313 -23.42 8.77 -8.27
N VAL A 314 -23.69 9.89 -8.93
CA VAL A 314 -22.72 10.51 -9.84
C VAL A 314 -22.15 11.70 -9.08
N ALA A 315 -20.99 11.53 -8.46
CA ALA A 315 -20.33 12.66 -7.84
C ALA A 315 -19.76 13.58 -8.95
N ALA A 316 -19.99 14.88 -8.83
CA ALA A 316 -19.26 15.95 -9.53
C ALA A 316 -19.44 16.10 -11.06
N VAL A 317 -20.57 15.70 -11.66
CA VAL A 317 -20.93 16.18 -13.01
C VAL A 317 -21.69 17.51 -12.87
N PRO A 318 -21.26 18.62 -13.50
CA PRO A 318 -22.01 19.87 -13.51
C PRO A 318 -23.45 19.64 -14.02
N GLY A 319 -24.45 20.03 -13.23
CA GLY A 319 -25.88 19.84 -13.51
C GLY A 319 -26.47 18.47 -13.13
N ILE A 320 -25.74 17.58 -12.44
CA ILE A 320 -26.29 16.32 -11.91
C ILE A 320 -26.29 16.34 -10.38
N GLY A 321 -27.46 16.11 -9.77
CA GLY A 321 -27.59 16.11 -8.32
C GLY A 321 -27.59 17.53 -7.73
N ASP A 322 -27.92 18.54 -8.54
CA ASP A 322 -28.08 19.90 -8.03
C ASP A 322 -29.36 19.96 -7.20
N LYS A 323 -29.19 20.14 -5.89
CA LYS A 323 -30.33 20.36 -4.99
C LYS A 323 -30.95 21.74 -5.21
N THR A 324 -30.46 22.55 -6.15
CA THR A 324 -30.90 23.93 -6.39
C THR A 324 -31.12 24.21 -7.88
N LEU A 325 -32.37 24.36 -8.31
CA LEU A 325 -32.66 24.84 -9.67
C LEU A 325 -32.59 26.37 -9.74
N CYS A 326 -32.05 26.89 -10.85
CA CYS A 326 -31.98 28.34 -11.15
C CYS A 326 -31.35 29.17 -10.02
N THR A 327 -30.37 28.61 -9.31
CA THR A 327 -29.65 29.23 -8.17
C THR A 327 -30.49 29.60 -6.94
N THR A 328 -31.82 29.50 -7.01
CA THR A 328 -32.75 30.03 -6.00
C THR A 328 -33.78 29.02 -5.50
N ARG A 329 -33.99 27.92 -6.23
CA ARG A 329 -35.04 26.93 -5.91
C ARG A 329 -34.44 25.65 -5.34
N VAL A 330 -34.29 25.64 -4.01
CA VAL A 330 -33.71 24.51 -3.27
C VAL A 330 -34.74 23.38 -3.07
N ILE A 331 -34.47 22.20 -3.63
CA ILE A 331 -35.19 20.92 -3.52
C ILE A 331 -34.51 20.05 -2.43
N ASP A 332 -34.66 20.46 -1.18
CA ASP A 332 -34.05 19.86 0.02
C ASP A 332 -34.90 18.79 0.73
N THR A 333 -36.13 18.57 0.29
CA THR A 333 -37.09 17.67 0.94
C THR A 333 -37.78 16.78 -0.08
N LEU A 334 -38.11 15.55 0.31
CA LEU A 334 -38.87 14.62 -0.52
C LEU A 334 -40.19 15.24 -1.02
N GLY A 335 -40.84 16.06 -0.18
CA GLY A 335 -42.07 16.73 -0.57
C GLY A 335 -41.89 17.73 -1.70
N LYS A 336 -40.78 18.49 -1.73
CA LYS A 336 -40.47 19.39 -2.86
C LYS A 336 -40.16 18.60 -4.13
N LEU A 337 -39.40 17.51 -4.02
CA LEU A 337 -39.09 16.62 -5.15
C LEU A 337 -40.37 15.99 -5.74
N MET A 338 -41.19 15.34 -4.90
CA MET A 338 -42.48 14.77 -5.32
C MET A 338 -43.46 15.85 -5.78
N GLY A 339 -43.39 17.05 -5.21
CA GLY A 339 -44.10 18.24 -5.67
C GLY A 339 -43.82 18.54 -7.14
N GLY A 340 -42.59 18.36 -7.61
CA GLY A 340 -42.21 18.65 -9.00
C GLY A 340 -42.89 17.68 -9.96
N PHE A 341 -42.92 16.39 -9.59
CA PHE A 341 -43.61 15.35 -10.37
C PHE A 341 -45.14 15.48 -10.36
N TRP A 342 -45.74 15.78 -9.19
CA TRP A 342 -47.19 15.72 -9.00
C TRP A 342 -47.92 17.06 -9.10
N SER A 343 -47.21 18.16 -9.38
CA SER A 343 -47.83 19.45 -9.70
C SER A 343 -48.41 19.45 -11.11
N ASP A 344 -49.62 19.99 -11.24
CA ASP A 344 -50.32 20.03 -12.52
C ASP A 344 -49.63 21.01 -13.49
N ALA A 345 -49.38 20.55 -14.72
CA ALA A 345 -48.71 21.37 -15.73
C ALA A 345 -49.61 22.49 -16.28
N GLN A 346 -50.93 22.37 -16.18
CA GLN A 346 -51.91 23.34 -16.69
C GLN A 346 -52.38 24.32 -15.62
N LYS A 347 -52.38 23.92 -14.34
CA LYS A 347 -52.94 24.69 -13.23
C LYS A 347 -52.03 24.75 -12.00
N THR A 348 -52.19 25.80 -11.20
CA THR A 348 -51.61 25.89 -9.85
C THR A 348 -52.39 24.99 -8.88
N SER A 349 -51.85 24.77 -7.68
CA SER A 349 -52.47 23.97 -6.63
C SER A 349 -53.83 24.54 -6.15
N THR A 350 -54.05 25.84 -6.38
CA THR A 350 -55.31 26.57 -6.12
C THR A 350 -56.28 26.57 -7.32
N GLY A 351 -55.91 25.94 -8.45
CA GLY A 351 -56.75 25.82 -9.64
C GLY A 351 -56.62 26.95 -10.67
N GLY A 352 -55.73 27.92 -10.44
CA GLY A 352 -55.43 29.01 -11.39
C GLY A 352 -54.74 28.50 -12.65
N LYS A 353 -55.04 29.06 -13.82
CA LYS A 353 -54.43 28.64 -15.10
C LYS A 353 -52.99 29.13 -15.19
N ARG A 354 -52.06 28.25 -15.56
CA ARG A 354 -50.66 28.59 -15.86
C ARG A 354 -50.52 29.27 -17.23
N SER A 355 -49.50 30.12 -17.36
CA SER A 355 -49.12 30.72 -18.65
C SER A 355 -48.56 29.66 -19.61
N SER A 356 -48.45 29.97 -20.91
CA SER A 356 -47.83 29.05 -21.88
C SER A 356 -46.37 28.71 -21.53
N LEU A 357 -45.63 29.68 -20.98
CA LEU A 357 -44.26 29.48 -20.52
C LEU A 357 -44.22 28.56 -19.30
N ASP A 358 -45.09 28.80 -18.31
CA ASP A 358 -45.14 28.01 -17.08
C ASP A 358 -45.62 26.58 -17.30
N LYS A 359 -46.52 26.38 -18.26
CA LYS A 359 -46.90 25.04 -18.73
C LYS A 359 -45.68 24.27 -19.23
N ALA A 360 -44.90 24.91 -20.10
CA ALA A 360 -43.71 24.30 -20.67
C ALA A 360 -42.65 24.04 -19.58
N ARG A 361 -42.45 24.99 -18.65
CA ARG A 361 -41.55 24.82 -17.50
C ARG A 361 -41.94 23.63 -16.63
N MET A 362 -43.22 23.45 -16.31
CA MET A 362 -43.65 22.28 -15.53
C MET A 362 -43.36 20.97 -16.25
N GLN A 363 -43.60 20.93 -17.57
CA GLN A 363 -43.31 19.73 -18.36
C GLN A 363 -41.81 19.43 -18.38
N LEU A 364 -40.96 20.44 -18.60
CA LEU A 364 -39.52 20.27 -18.57
C LEU A 364 -39.02 19.87 -17.17
N LEU A 365 -39.52 20.50 -16.11
CA LEU A 365 -39.17 20.16 -14.73
C LEU A 365 -39.37 18.67 -14.45
N GLN A 366 -40.51 18.11 -14.82
CA GLN A 366 -40.81 16.71 -14.56
C GLN A 366 -39.83 15.76 -15.28
N GLN A 367 -39.44 16.09 -16.51
CA GLN A 367 -38.45 15.32 -17.25
C GLN A 367 -37.03 15.55 -16.72
N LEU A 368 -36.69 16.78 -16.32
CA LEU A 368 -35.39 17.13 -15.77
C LEU A 368 -35.12 16.39 -14.46
N LEU A 369 -36.08 16.42 -13.52
CA LEU A 369 -35.98 15.69 -12.25
C LEU A 369 -35.81 14.18 -12.48
N ALA A 370 -36.55 13.60 -13.43
CA ALA A 370 -36.40 12.20 -13.79
C ALA A 370 -35.02 11.90 -14.39
N ALA A 371 -34.50 12.82 -15.21
CA ALA A 371 -33.20 12.67 -15.84
C ALA A 371 -32.08 12.69 -14.81
N GLU A 372 -32.11 13.63 -13.87
CA GLU A 372 -31.16 13.71 -12.77
C GLU A 372 -31.23 12.49 -11.85
N LEU A 373 -32.43 11.96 -11.58
CA LEU A 373 -32.57 10.70 -10.83
C LEU A 373 -32.02 9.50 -11.61
N ASN A 374 -32.23 9.45 -12.93
CA ASN A 374 -31.66 8.40 -13.77
C ASN A 374 -30.13 8.44 -13.78
N ALA A 375 -29.55 9.64 -13.83
CA ALA A 375 -28.13 9.82 -13.66
C ALA A 375 -27.69 9.38 -12.27
N SER A 376 -28.30 9.89 -11.20
CA SER A 376 -27.89 9.56 -9.83
C SER A 376 -28.01 8.07 -9.50
N ALA A 377 -29.10 7.43 -9.91
CA ALA A 377 -29.39 6.04 -9.58
C ALA A 377 -28.67 5.03 -10.47
N PHE A 378 -28.56 5.31 -11.77
CA PHE A 378 -28.09 4.36 -12.79
C PHE A 378 -26.81 4.81 -13.49
N GLY A 379 -26.36 6.03 -13.21
CA GLY A 379 -25.29 6.69 -13.94
C GLY A 379 -25.74 7.30 -15.27
N SER A 380 -26.83 6.84 -15.89
CA SER A 380 -27.22 7.18 -17.27
C SER A 380 -27.03 8.66 -17.64
N VAL A 381 -26.38 8.90 -18.79
CA VAL A 381 -26.15 10.25 -19.35
C VAL A 381 -26.80 10.40 -20.73
N PRO A 382 -27.25 11.61 -21.12
CA PRO A 382 -27.88 11.82 -22.41
C PRO A 382 -26.88 11.81 -23.57
N ILE A 383 -27.31 11.22 -24.70
CA ILE A 383 -26.59 11.26 -25.98
C ILE A 383 -26.85 12.54 -26.79
N SER A 384 -27.88 13.29 -26.42
CA SER A 384 -28.28 14.58 -27.03
C SER A 384 -28.73 15.55 -25.95
N GLY A 385 -28.26 16.79 -26.02
CA GLY A 385 -28.47 17.77 -24.95
C GLY A 385 -27.49 17.57 -23.78
N SER A 386 -27.73 18.28 -22.68
CA SER A 386 -26.98 18.10 -21.43
C SER A 386 -27.81 18.62 -20.27
N PHE A 387 -27.56 18.12 -19.06
CA PHE A 387 -28.24 18.58 -17.85
C PHE A 387 -28.13 20.11 -17.67
N VAL A 388 -26.92 20.66 -17.84
CA VAL A 388 -26.67 22.12 -17.78
C VAL A 388 -27.50 22.88 -18.82
N ALA A 389 -27.61 22.38 -20.05
CA ALA A 389 -28.42 23.03 -21.09
C ALA A 389 -29.92 23.00 -20.76
N TRP A 390 -30.40 21.89 -20.20
CA TRP A 390 -31.80 21.72 -19.82
C TRP A 390 -32.17 22.59 -18.61
N GLU A 391 -31.31 22.67 -17.61
CA GLU A 391 -31.46 23.59 -16.47
C GLU A 391 -31.48 25.04 -16.95
N SER A 392 -30.53 25.44 -17.81
CA SER A 392 -30.49 26.77 -18.40
C SER A 392 -31.78 27.11 -19.17
N ALA A 393 -32.31 26.14 -19.92
CA ALA A 393 -33.58 26.29 -20.63
C ALA A 393 -34.79 26.43 -19.68
N TYR A 394 -34.81 25.70 -18.56
CA TYR A 394 -35.85 25.80 -17.54
C TYR A 394 -35.86 27.19 -16.86
N CYS A 395 -34.68 27.73 -16.56
CA CYS A 395 -34.50 29.03 -15.93
C CYS A 395 -34.70 30.21 -16.90
N GLY A 396 -34.63 29.96 -18.21
CA GLY A 396 -34.81 30.97 -19.24
C GLY A 396 -36.28 31.36 -19.47
N THR A 397 -36.47 32.28 -20.43
CA THR A 397 -37.78 32.77 -20.87
C THR A 397 -38.10 32.39 -22.33
N ASN A 398 -37.16 31.73 -23.03
CA ASN A 398 -37.33 31.35 -24.43
C ASN A 398 -38.09 30.02 -24.54
N LEU A 399 -39.35 30.11 -24.98
CA LEU A 399 -40.24 28.97 -25.12
C LEU A 399 -39.72 27.90 -26.10
N THR A 400 -39.00 28.30 -27.15
CA THR A 400 -38.44 27.36 -28.13
C THR A 400 -37.31 26.55 -27.52
N THR A 401 -36.36 27.21 -26.85
CA THR A 401 -35.25 26.54 -26.15
C THR A 401 -35.78 25.56 -25.10
N LEU A 402 -36.80 25.98 -24.36
CA LEU A 402 -37.44 25.15 -23.34
C LEU A 402 -38.10 23.91 -23.95
N LYS A 403 -38.87 24.07 -25.03
CA LYS A 403 -39.49 22.93 -25.73
C LYS A 403 -38.47 21.97 -26.32
N ASN A 404 -37.33 22.46 -26.81
CA ASN A 404 -36.26 21.61 -27.32
C ASN A 404 -35.64 20.79 -26.19
N ALA A 405 -35.28 21.43 -25.07
CA ALA A 405 -34.78 20.75 -23.88
C ALA A 405 -35.78 19.70 -23.35
N LEU A 406 -37.07 20.01 -23.38
CA LEU A 406 -38.13 19.06 -22.99
C LEU A 406 -38.11 17.80 -23.85
N HIS A 407 -38.02 17.93 -25.19
CA HIS A 407 -37.97 16.77 -26.08
C HIS A 407 -36.69 15.94 -25.87
N GLU A 408 -35.55 16.60 -25.67
CA GLU A 408 -34.28 15.93 -25.40
C GLU A 408 -34.31 15.14 -24.08
N ALA A 409 -34.78 15.76 -22.99
CA ALA A 409 -34.91 15.11 -21.69
C ALA A 409 -35.94 13.97 -21.71
N GLU A 410 -37.07 14.16 -22.41
CA GLU A 410 -38.07 13.11 -22.59
C GLU A 410 -37.52 11.92 -23.38
N SER A 411 -36.77 12.17 -24.45
CA SER A 411 -36.11 11.11 -25.20
C SER A 411 -35.13 10.36 -24.31
N PHE A 412 -34.26 11.08 -23.58
CA PHE A 412 -33.32 10.48 -22.65
C PHE A 412 -34.01 9.55 -21.65
N ASN A 413 -35.05 10.02 -20.96
CA ASN A 413 -35.75 9.25 -19.93
C ASN A 413 -36.46 7.99 -20.46
N LYS A 414 -36.75 7.90 -21.76
CA LYS A 414 -37.38 6.73 -22.40
C LYS A 414 -36.38 5.77 -23.04
N ASN A 415 -35.15 6.20 -23.29
CA ASN A 415 -34.18 5.42 -24.07
C ASN A 415 -33.76 4.10 -23.38
N GLY A 416 -33.80 4.03 -22.04
CA GLY A 416 -33.38 2.87 -21.26
C GLY A 416 -34.48 2.18 -20.45
N ASP A 417 -35.77 2.47 -20.67
CA ASP A 417 -36.88 1.99 -19.83
C ASP A 417 -37.02 0.45 -19.82
N LYS A 418 -36.47 -0.23 -20.83
CA LYS A 418 -36.53 -1.71 -20.99
C LYS A 418 -35.45 -2.49 -20.22
N GLY A 419 -34.48 -1.81 -19.60
CA GLY A 419 -33.42 -2.50 -18.87
C GLY A 419 -33.90 -3.10 -17.54
N ALA A 420 -33.35 -4.25 -17.15
CA ALA A 420 -33.67 -4.91 -15.88
C ALA A 420 -33.24 -4.05 -14.68
N PHE A 421 -34.08 -3.93 -13.65
CA PHE A 421 -33.76 -3.27 -12.39
C PHE A 421 -34.37 -4.04 -11.22
N THR A 422 -33.52 -4.44 -10.28
CA THR A 422 -33.85 -5.02 -8.97
C THR A 422 -32.94 -4.30 -7.98
N PRO A 423 -33.44 -3.59 -6.96
CA PRO A 423 -34.62 -3.90 -6.15
C PRO A 423 -35.78 -2.91 -6.35
N GLY A 424 -37.01 -3.41 -6.38
CA GLY A 424 -38.20 -2.57 -6.52
C GLY A 424 -38.98 -2.47 -5.21
N THR A 425 -38.98 -1.31 -4.56
CA THR A 425 -40.14 -0.93 -3.74
C THR A 425 -41.35 -0.90 -4.67
N SER A 426 -42.50 -1.46 -4.28
CA SER A 426 -43.69 -1.35 -5.13
C SER A 426 -44.06 0.11 -5.37
N ALA A 427 -44.57 0.40 -6.57
CA ALA A 427 -45.13 1.70 -6.89
C ALA A 427 -46.22 2.09 -5.87
N ASP A 428 -46.11 3.26 -5.26
CA ASP A 428 -47.08 3.82 -4.33
C ASP A 428 -47.34 5.29 -4.67
N SER A 429 -48.04 5.48 -5.79
CA SER A 429 -48.45 6.81 -6.25
C SER A 429 -49.33 7.53 -5.23
N LYS A 430 -50.07 6.80 -4.37
CA LYS A 430 -50.93 7.41 -3.36
C LYS A 430 -50.10 8.11 -2.30
N ASN A 431 -49.10 7.42 -1.74
CA ASN A 431 -48.20 8.01 -0.77
C ASN A 431 -47.32 9.10 -1.41
N ALA A 432 -46.79 8.86 -2.61
CA ALA A 432 -45.97 9.85 -3.33
C ALA A 432 -46.74 11.15 -3.60
N THR A 433 -48.02 11.06 -3.97
CA THR A 433 -48.89 12.24 -4.15
C THR A 433 -49.22 12.91 -2.81
N ALA A 434 -49.40 12.14 -1.73
CA ALA A 434 -49.73 12.67 -0.41
C ALA A 434 -48.61 13.52 0.20
N VAL A 435 -47.34 13.14 -0.04
CA VAL A 435 -46.18 13.91 0.43
C VAL A 435 -45.81 15.08 -0.49
N ALA A 436 -46.38 15.15 -1.70
CA ALA A 436 -46.02 16.14 -2.71
C ALA A 436 -46.42 17.57 -2.31
N ASN A 437 -45.41 18.43 -2.13
CA ASN A 437 -45.60 19.86 -1.90
C ASN A 437 -45.87 20.58 -3.23
N LYS A 438 -47.13 20.55 -3.68
CA LYS A 438 -47.54 21.16 -4.96
C LYS A 438 -47.48 22.69 -4.93
N ALA A 439 -47.78 23.29 -3.77
CA ALA A 439 -47.79 24.74 -3.60
C ALA A 439 -46.39 25.37 -3.85
N PHE A 440 -45.31 24.65 -3.52
CA PHE A 440 -43.94 25.10 -3.82
C PHE A 440 -43.71 25.38 -5.31
N TRP A 441 -44.43 24.68 -6.20
CA TRP A 441 -44.30 24.81 -7.65
C TRP A 441 -45.39 25.68 -8.30
N ASP A 442 -46.17 26.42 -7.51
CA ASP A 442 -47.13 27.39 -8.04
C ASP A 442 -46.45 28.63 -8.60
N SER A 443 -45.33 29.03 -7.98
CA SER A 443 -44.41 30.02 -8.53
C SER A 443 -43.30 29.28 -9.27
N LEU A 444 -43.01 29.68 -10.51
CA LEU A 444 -41.89 29.18 -11.33
C LEU A 444 -40.88 30.32 -11.59
N PRO A 445 -39.66 30.02 -12.07
CA PRO A 445 -38.58 31.01 -12.26
C PRO A 445 -38.95 32.24 -13.10
#